data_AF-A0A1A2CHW8-F1
#
_entry.id   AF-A0A1A2CHW8-F1
#
_cell.length_a   1.000
_cell.length_b   1.000
_cell.length_c   1.000
_cell.angle_alpha   90.00
_cell.angle_beta   90.00
_cell.angle_gamma   90.00
#
_symmetry.space_group_name_H-M   'P 1'
#
loop_
_entity.id
_entity.type
_entity.pdbx_description
1 polymer ?
#
loop_
_entity_poly.entity_id
_entity_poly.type
_entity_poly.pdbx_seq_one_letter_code
_entity_poly.pdbx_strand_id
1 'polypeptide(L)'
;MPYIHPLDSAEFSTVQVHRFITEECHFPVTLTKVELAAAAGELRSVRVTRKNKYSRRMALEWLASLGVQVDWDLAAAEAQRDVAAKVAL
;
A
#
# COMPACT_ATOMS: atom_id res chain seq x y z
N MET A 1 -14.91 -14.06 -11.54
CA MET A 1 -14.38 -12.89 -10.81
C MET A 1 -13.01 -12.55 -11.39
N PRO A 2 -12.73 -11.30 -11.76
CA PRO A 2 -11.37 -10.92 -12.16
C PRO A 2 -10.43 -11.19 -10.99
N TYR A 3 -9.33 -11.88 -11.24
CA TYR A 3 -8.31 -12.15 -10.23
C TYR A 3 -7.58 -10.83 -9.94
N ILE A 4 -7.89 -10.21 -8.80
CA ILE A 4 -7.16 -9.05 -8.31
C ILE A 4 -5.94 -9.58 -7.55
N HIS A 5 -4.74 -9.22 -7.99
CA HIS A 5 -3.52 -9.59 -7.29
C HIS A 5 -3.60 -9.03 -5.85
N PRO A 6 -3.20 -9.78 -4.81
CA PRO A 6 -3.31 -9.33 -3.42
C PRO A 6 -2.71 -7.95 -3.15
N LEU A 7 -1.55 -7.66 -3.77
CA LEU A 7 -0.90 -6.35 -3.70
C LEU A 7 -1.69 -5.19 -4.32
N ASP A 8 -2.57 -5.46 -5.28
CA ASP A 8 -3.41 -4.48 -5.97
C ASP A 8 -4.77 -4.27 -5.28
N SER A 9 -5.05 -5.01 -4.21
CA SER A 9 -6.24 -4.82 -3.40
C SER A 9 -6.29 -3.37 -2.88
N ALA A 10 -7.35 -2.65 -3.23
CA ALA A 10 -7.52 -1.24 -2.88
C ALA A 10 -8.02 -1.09 -1.44
N GLU A 11 -7.12 -1.26 -0.48
CA GLU A 11 -7.48 -1.39 0.94
C GLU A 11 -7.26 -0.09 1.74
N PHE A 12 -6.29 0.73 1.37
CA PHE A 12 -5.75 1.75 2.26
C PHE A 12 -6.34 3.16 2.04
N SER A 13 -6.61 3.87 3.13
CA SER A 13 -6.65 5.34 3.17
C SER A 13 -5.23 5.90 3.34
N THR A 14 -5.03 7.21 3.17
CA THR A 14 -3.73 7.87 3.35
C THR A 14 -3.10 7.58 4.73
N VAL A 15 -3.93 7.57 5.78
CA VAL A 15 -3.50 7.24 7.15
C VAL A 15 -3.07 5.78 7.26
N GLN A 16 -3.76 4.86 6.58
CA GLN A 16 -3.39 3.45 6.57
C GLN A 16 -2.11 3.20 5.77
N VAL A 17 -1.86 3.96 4.69
CA VAL A 17 -0.57 3.94 3.98
C VAL A 17 0.55 4.36 4.93
N HIS A 18 0.39 5.44 5.69
CA HIS A 18 1.38 5.84 6.69
C HIS A 18 1.65 4.73 7.70
N ARG A 19 0.61 4.13 8.30
CA ARG A 19 0.77 3.03 9.27
C ARG A 19 1.48 1.83 8.66
N PHE A 20 1.08 1.40 7.46
CA PHE A 20 1.74 0.31 6.73
C PHE A 20 3.24 0.59 6.58
N ILE A 21 3.62 1.79 6.15
CA ILE A 21 5.01 2.17 5.94
C ILE A 21 5.81 2.23 7.26
N THR A 22 5.22 2.79 8.32
CA THR A 22 5.92 2.95 9.60
C THR A 22 5.97 1.66 10.42
N GLU A 23 4.90 0.88 10.41
CA GLU A 23 4.74 -0.30 11.26
C GLU A 23 5.22 -1.57 10.56
N GLU A 24 4.86 -1.80 9.29
CA GLU A 24 5.23 -3.02 8.55
C GLU A 24 6.56 -2.83 7.82
N CYS A 25 6.75 -1.72 7.11
CA CYS A 25 8.01 -1.47 6.38
C CYS A 25 9.12 -0.86 7.25
N HIS A 26 8.84 -0.56 8.52
CA HIS A 26 9.76 0.08 9.47
C HIS A 26 10.48 1.34 8.92
N PHE A 27 9.84 2.06 8.00
CA PHE A 27 10.43 3.24 7.38
C PHE A 27 9.91 4.51 8.07
N PRO A 28 10.79 5.34 8.65
CA PRO A 28 10.37 6.53 9.40
C PRO A 28 9.90 7.62 8.43
N VAL A 29 8.59 7.69 8.22
CA VAL A 29 7.92 8.73 7.42
C VAL A 29 6.88 9.45 8.27
N THR A 30 6.72 10.75 8.05
CA THR A 30 5.63 11.51 8.68
C THR A 30 4.36 11.42 7.86
N LEU A 31 3.20 11.46 8.51
CA LEU A 31 1.90 11.47 7.82
C LEU A 31 1.82 12.60 6.78
N THR A 32 2.33 13.79 7.12
CA THR A 32 2.38 14.94 6.22
C THR A 32 3.14 14.64 4.93
N LYS A 33 4.25 13.88 4.99
CA LYS A 33 5.01 13.52 3.78
C LYS A 33 4.20 12.58 2.87
N VAL A 34 3.42 11.67 3.46
CA VAL A 34 2.49 10.80 2.70
C VAL A 34 1.36 11.60 2.08
N GLU A 35 0.79 12.56 2.81
CA GLU A 35 -0.25 13.46 2.29
C GLU A 35 0.26 14.35 1.15
N LEU A 36 1.48 14.88 1.27
CA LEU A 36 2.14 15.64 0.21
C LEU A 36 2.38 14.78 -1.03
N ALA A 37 2.87 13.54 -0.87
CA ALA A 37 3.05 12.60 -1.97
C ALA A 37 1.72 12.24 -2.65
N ALA A 38 0.64 12.11 -1.87
CA ALA A 38 -0.70 11.90 -2.41
C ALA A 38 -1.21 13.12 -3.20
N ALA A 39 -1.00 14.34 -2.68
CA ALA A 39 -1.39 15.59 -3.35
C ALA A 39 -0.55 15.87 -4.61
N ALA A 40 0.73 15.48 -4.59
CA ALA A 40 1.64 15.57 -5.73
C ALA A 40 1.36 14.52 -6.83
N GLY A 41 0.50 13.53 -6.54
CA GLY A 41 0.18 12.45 -7.48
C GLY A 41 1.26 11.36 -7.57
N GLU A 42 2.23 11.35 -6.65
CA GLU A 42 3.23 10.28 -6.55
C GLU A 42 2.59 8.95 -6.11
N LEU A 43 1.56 9.02 -5.27
CA LEU A 43 0.70 7.89 -4.92
C LEU A 43 -0.48 7.79 -5.90
N ARG A 44 -0.37 6.91 -6.90
CA ARG A 44 -1.38 6.59 -7.94
C ARG A 44 -2.74 6.08 -7.43
N SER A 45 -3.55 6.89 -6.77
CA SER A 45 -4.77 6.41 -6.08
C SER A 45 -5.76 5.66 -7.00
N VAL A 46 -6.38 4.60 -6.48
CA VAL A 46 -7.52 3.90 -7.10
C VAL A 46 -8.82 4.51 -6.57
N ARG A 47 -9.71 4.93 -7.47
CA ARG A 47 -11.01 5.47 -7.08
C ARG A 47 -12.00 4.34 -6.83
N VAL A 48 -12.34 4.09 -5.56
CA VAL A 48 -13.32 3.08 -5.16
C VAL A 48 -14.49 3.79 -4.48
N THR A 49 -15.72 3.58 -4.99
CA THR A 49 -16.96 4.10 -4.38
C THR A 49 -16.91 5.59 -4.00
N ARG A 50 -16.39 6.44 -4.90
CA ARG A 50 -16.18 7.90 -4.75
C ARG A 50 -15.11 8.32 -3.73
N LYS A 51 -14.39 7.39 -3.10
CA LYS A 51 -13.25 7.65 -2.22
C LYS A 51 -11.95 7.27 -2.91
N ASN A 52 -10.89 8.03 -2.67
CA ASN A 52 -9.54 7.65 -3.09
C ASN A 52 -9.03 6.59 -2.12
N LYS A 53 -8.60 5.46 -2.69
CA LYS A 53 -7.98 4.35 -1.98
C LYS A 53 -6.60 4.07 -2.58
N TYR A 54 -5.74 3.45 -1.80
CA TYR A 54 -4.38 3.11 -2.18
C TYR A 54 -4.19 1.60 -2.00
N SER A 55 -3.37 1.01 -2.85
CA SER A 55 -3.01 -0.41 -2.75
C SER A 55 -1.65 -0.59 -2.07
N ARG A 56 -1.36 -1.81 -1.61
CA ARG A 56 -0.05 -2.16 -1.04
C ARG A 56 1.07 -1.97 -2.06
N ARG A 57 0.83 -2.40 -3.31
CA ARG A 57 1.79 -2.22 -4.42
C ARG A 57 2.20 -0.76 -4.56
N MET A 58 1.24 0.15 -4.57
CA MET A 58 1.56 1.57 -4.74
C MET A 58 2.38 2.15 -3.60
N ALA A 59 2.07 1.77 -2.35
CA ALA A 59 2.83 2.25 -1.20
C ALA A 59 4.30 1.78 -1.29
N LEU A 60 4.50 0.52 -1.69
CA LEU A 60 5.81 -0.06 -1.93
C LEU A 60 6.53 0.57 -3.14
N GLU A 61 5.82 0.84 -4.24
CA GLU A 61 6.37 1.55 -5.41
C GLU A 61 6.86 2.95 -5.03
N TRP A 62 6.09 3.66 -4.19
CA TRP A 62 6.51 4.96 -3.67
C TRP A 62 7.76 4.83 -2.80
N LEU A 63 7.83 3.86 -1.88
CA LEU A 63 9.05 3.59 -1.10
C LEU A 63 10.26 3.27 -1.98
N ALA A 64 10.07 2.45 -3.02
CA ALA A 64 11.11 2.14 -3.99
C ALA A 64 11.61 3.40 -4.71
N SER A 65 10.71 4.33 -5.06
CA SER A 65 11.08 5.62 -5.65
C SER A 65 11.89 6.53 -4.72
N LEU A 66 11.73 6.36 -3.40
CA LEU A 66 12.52 7.05 -2.37
C LEU A 66 13.88 6.37 -2.13
N GLY A 67 14.19 5.28 -2.84
CA GLY A 67 15.44 4.54 -2.73
C GLY A 67 15.43 3.40 -1.71
N VAL A 68 14.25 3.02 -1.19
CA VAL A 68 14.12 1.86 -0.29
C VAL A 68 14.16 0.58 -1.11
N GLN A 69 14.99 -0.39 -0.71
CA GLN A 69 14.99 -1.71 -1.32
C GLN A 69 13.70 -2.46 -0.91
N VAL A 70 12.87 -2.78 -1.90
CA VAL A 70 11.64 -3.55 -1.70
C VAL A 70 11.87 -4.97 -2.19
N ASP A 71 11.67 -5.94 -1.28
CA ASP A 71 11.56 -7.35 -1.64
C ASP A 71 10.12 -7.65 -2.09
N TRP A 72 9.92 -7.69 -3.41
CA TRP A 72 8.61 -7.88 -4.02
C TRP A 72 8.05 -9.29 -3.82
N ASP A 73 8.92 -10.29 -3.70
CA ASP A 73 8.53 -11.69 -3.50
C ASP A 73 8.01 -11.88 -2.07
N LEU A 74 8.72 -11.31 -1.09
CA LEU A 74 8.28 -11.29 0.31
C LEU A 74 6.95 -10.53 0.46
N ALA A 75 6.84 -9.34 -0.15
CA ALA A 75 5.63 -8.53 -0.09
C ALA A 75 4.41 -9.26 -0.69
N ALA A 76 4.59 -9.97 -1.82
CA ALA A 76 3.53 -10.77 -2.43
C ALA A 76 3.10 -11.93 -1.54
N ALA A 77 4.05 -12.63 -0.91
CA ALA A 77 3.77 -13.72 0.01
C ALA A 77 3.00 -13.26 1.25
N GLU A 78 3.38 -12.12 1.84
CA GLU A 78 2.66 -11.53 2.98
C GLU A 78 1.25 -11.08 2.61
N ALA A 79 1.09 -10.40 1.46
CA ALA A 79 -0.24 -10.02 0.98
C ALA A 79 -1.15 -11.23 0.73
N GLN A 80 -0.58 -12.34 0.26
CA GLN A 80 -1.36 -13.56 0.06
C GLN A 80 -1.74 -14.23 1.39
N ARG A 81 -0.86 -14.20 2.40
CA ARG A 81 -1.18 -14.67 3.76
C ARG A 81 -2.29 -13.84 4.41
N ASP A 82 -2.25 -12.51 4.28
CA ASP A 82 -3.28 -11.62 4.81
C ASP A 82 -4.65 -11.89 4.19
N VAL A 83 -4.70 -12.06 2.86
CA VAL A 83 -5.94 -12.42 2.17
C VAL A 83 -6.45 -13.78 2.63
N ALA A 84 -5.57 -14.78 2.76
CA ALA A 84 -5.94 -16.10 3.25
C ALA A 84 -6.49 -16.05 4.69
N ALA A 85 -5.89 -15.25 5.58
CA ALA A 85 -6.36 -15.05 6.94
C ALA A 85 -7.74 -14.35 6.99
N LYS A 86 -7.99 -13.37 6.12
CA LYS A 86 -9.29 -12.69 6.01
C LYS A 86 -10.40 -13.59 5.47
N VAL A 87 -10.08 -14.56 4.60
CA VAL A 87 -11.05 -15.51 4.03
C VAL A 87 -11.36 -16.69 4.98
N ALA A 88 -10.45 -17.00 5.89
CA ALA A 88 -10.63 -18.08 6.87
C ALA A 88 -11.55 -17.70 8.06
N LEU A 89 -11.94 -16.43 8.16
CA LEU A 89 -12.89 -15.86 9.14
C LEU A 89 -14.30 -15.77 8.56
#